data_AF-A0AAV3HB77-F1
#
_entry.id   AF-A0AAV3HB77-F1
#
_cell.length_a   1.000
_cell.length_b   1.000
_cell.length_c   1.000
_cell.angle_alpha   90.00
_cell.angle_beta   90.00
_cell.angle_gamma   90.00
#
_symmetry.space_group_name_H-M   'P 1'
#
loop_
_entity.id
_entity.type
_entity.pdbx_description
1 polymer ?
#
loop_
_entity_poly.entity_id
_entity_poly.type
_entity_poly.pdbx_seq_one_letter_code
_entity_poly.pdbx_strand_id
1 'polypeptide(L)'
;MKIKHEHIRMAMNAWAYPDGEKVPAAEIARTYFELGMTFPELYDDSHPEALARNTQKIFRWLDKDTPDAVEKMQALLPAIEKAMPPLLVARMR
;
A
#
# COMPACT_ATOMS: atom_id res chain seq x y z
N MET A 1 6.47 16.43 8.09
CA MET A 1 5.74 16.70 6.83
C MET A 1 4.87 15.49 6.52
N LYS A 2 3.63 15.69 6.06
CA LYS A 2 2.78 14.60 5.59
C LYS A 2 3.12 14.35 4.11
N ILE A 3 3.49 13.12 3.74
CA ILE A 3 3.77 12.75 2.35
C ILE A 3 2.49 12.97 1.55
N LYS A 4 2.58 13.67 0.41
CA LYS A 4 1.40 13.89 -0.43
C LYS A 4 0.93 12.58 -1.08
N HIS A 5 -0.38 12.42 -1.22
CA HIS A 5 -0.99 11.25 -1.86
C HIS A 5 -0.47 10.99 -3.27
N GLU A 6 -0.24 12.05 -4.05
CA GLU A 6 0.35 11.98 -5.39
C GLU A 6 1.74 11.33 -5.40
N HIS A 7 2.58 11.59 -4.40
CA HIS A 7 3.92 10.98 -4.30
C HIS A 7 3.83 9.50 -3.93
N ILE A 8 2.89 9.12 -3.05
CA ILE A 8 2.61 7.72 -2.73
C ILE A 8 2.19 6.97 -3.99
N ARG A 9 1.27 7.56 -4.78
CA ARG A 9 0.82 7.02 -6.08
C ARG A 9 1.99 6.79 -7.04
N MET A 10 2.85 7.79 -7.22
CA MET A 10 4.01 7.67 -8.11
C MET A 10 4.95 6.55 -7.68
N ALA A 11 5.28 6.45 -6.38
CA ALA A 11 6.19 5.44 -5.87
C ALA A 11 5.59 4.03 -5.94
N MET A 12 4.30 3.87 -5.62
CA MET A 12 3.58 2.60 -5.71
C MET A 12 3.48 2.10 -7.16
N ASN A 13 3.19 2.98 -8.12
CA ASN A 13 3.14 2.62 -9.53
C ASN A 13 4.53 2.25 -10.07
N ALA A 14 5.59 2.95 -9.64
CA ALA A 14 6.96 2.59 -9.97
C ALA A 14 7.37 1.23 -9.36
N TRP A 15 6.86 0.91 -8.17
CA TRP A 15 7.10 -0.40 -7.54
C TRP A 15 6.34 -1.52 -8.26
N ALA A 16 5.11 -1.28 -8.69
CA ALA A 16 4.30 -2.26 -9.41
C ALA A 16 4.76 -2.49 -10.86
N TYR A 17 5.46 -1.54 -11.48
CA TYR A 17 5.82 -1.58 -12.89
C TYR A 17 6.54 -2.87 -13.36
N PRO A 18 7.53 -3.41 -12.63
CA PRO A 18 8.30 -4.58 -13.10
C PRO A 18 7.50 -5.89 -13.11
N ASP A 19 6.77 -6.17 -12.02
CA ASP A 19 6.20 -7.50 -11.73
C ASP A 19 4.67 -7.48 -11.48
N GLY A 20 4.05 -6.31 -11.63
CA GLY A 20 2.63 -6.07 -11.40
C GLY A 20 2.25 -5.75 -9.95
N GLU A 21 1.01 -5.30 -9.78
CA GLU A 21 0.45 -4.78 -8.52
C GLU A 21 0.41 -5.79 -7.36
N LYS A 22 0.43 -7.10 -7.68
CA LYS A 22 0.39 -8.15 -6.65
C LYS A 22 1.65 -8.17 -5.78
N VAL A 23 2.80 -7.79 -6.33
CA VAL A 23 4.06 -7.73 -5.56
C VAL A 23 3.99 -6.70 -4.44
N PRO A 24 3.74 -5.40 -4.70
CA PRO A 24 3.58 -4.43 -3.62
C PRO A 24 2.42 -4.79 -2.68
N ALA A 25 1.29 -5.30 -3.19
CA ALA A 25 0.16 -5.66 -2.35
C ALA A 25 0.49 -6.78 -1.35
N ALA A 26 1.22 -7.82 -1.78
CA ALA A 26 1.65 -8.91 -0.91
C ALA A 26 2.62 -8.42 0.18
N GLU A 27 3.63 -7.64 -0.20
CA GLU A 27 4.64 -7.13 0.73
C GLU A 27 4.04 -6.15 1.75
N ILE A 28 3.12 -5.29 1.31
CA ILE A 28 2.38 -4.38 2.20
C ILE A 28 1.49 -5.17 3.15
N ALA A 29 0.74 -6.16 2.67
CA ALA A 29 -0.13 -6.97 3.54
C ALA A 29 0.67 -7.74 4.60
N ARG A 30 1.77 -8.39 4.21
CA ARG A 30 2.68 -9.06 5.15
C ARG A 30 3.17 -8.09 6.24
N THR A 31 3.69 -6.94 5.80
CA THR A 31 4.23 -5.92 6.71
C THR A 31 3.17 -5.29 7.60
N TYR A 32 1.96 -5.10 7.08
CA TYR A 32 0.80 -4.58 7.81
C TYR A 32 0.47 -5.48 9.01
N PHE A 33 0.39 -6.81 8.80
CA PHE A 33 0.11 -7.75 9.89
C PHE A 33 1.29 -7.91 10.85
N GLU A 34 2.54 -7.87 10.37
CA GLU A 34 3.73 -7.83 11.23
C GLU A 34 3.74 -6.62 12.18
N LEU A 35 3.21 -5.48 11.73
CA LEU A 35 3.09 -4.26 12.53
C LEU A 35 1.86 -4.25 13.45
N GLY A 36 1.02 -5.29 13.42
CA GLY A 36 -0.20 -5.36 14.22
C GLY A 36 -1.23 -4.30 13.83
N MET A 37 -1.20 -3.83 12.57
CA MET A 37 -2.13 -2.82 12.08
C MET A 37 -3.53 -3.40 11.93
N THR A 38 -4.53 -2.53 12.12
CA THR A 38 -5.96 -2.90 12.02
C THR A 38 -6.74 -1.93 11.11
N PHE A 39 -6.13 -0.84 10.67
CA PHE A 39 -6.73 0.14 9.78
C PHE A 39 -5.73 0.63 8.71
N PRO A 40 -6.13 0.76 7.43
CA PRO A 40 -7.39 0.24 6.86
C PRO A 40 -7.45 -1.28 6.93
N GLU A 41 -8.64 -1.87 6.91
CA GLU A 41 -8.80 -3.34 6.98
C GLU A 41 -8.20 -4.02 5.74
N LEU A 42 -7.26 -4.95 5.96
CA LEU A 42 -6.74 -5.89 4.98
C LEU A 42 -7.13 -7.32 5.36
N TYR A 43 -7.13 -8.22 4.38
CA TYR A 43 -7.38 -9.65 4.60
C TYR A 43 -6.06 -10.37 4.89
N ASP A 44 -6.04 -11.20 5.92
CA ASP A 44 -4.91 -12.10 6.21
C ASP A 44 -4.99 -13.38 5.37
N ASP A 45 -3.98 -14.24 5.50
CA ASP A 45 -3.86 -15.48 4.73
C ASP A 45 -4.95 -16.52 5.04
N SER A 46 -5.81 -16.30 6.06
CA SER A 46 -6.97 -17.16 6.30
C SER A 46 -8.07 -16.96 5.24
N HIS A 47 -8.08 -15.81 4.54
CA HIS A 47 -9.05 -15.53 3.50
C HIS A 47 -8.62 -16.15 2.15
N PRO A 48 -9.46 -16.96 1.47
CA PRO A 48 -9.09 -17.70 0.25
C PRO A 48 -8.73 -16.84 -0.98
N GLU A 49 -8.85 -15.52 -0.86
CA GLU A 49 -8.60 -14.53 -1.92
C GLU A 49 -7.86 -13.30 -1.39
N ALA A 50 -7.16 -13.44 -0.25
CA ALA A 50 -6.57 -12.32 0.48
C ALA A 50 -5.75 -11.40 -0.43
N LEU A 51 -4.82 -11.99 -1.20
CA LEU A 51 -3.96 -11.25 -2.12
C LEU A 51 -4.75 -10.48 -3.18
N ALA A 52 -5.69 -11.14 -3.87
CA ALA A 52 -6.45 -10.49 -4.94
C ALA A 52 -7.30 -9.32 -4.40
N ARG A 53 -7.94 -9.51 -3.24
CA ARG A 53 -8.75 -8.48 -2.60
C ARG A 53 -7.91 -7.34 -2.04
N ASN A 54 -6.78 -7.63 -1.42
CA ASN A 54 -5.86 -6.60 -0.92
C ASN A 54 -5.27 -5.79 -2.08
N THR A 55 -4.88 -6.44 -3.17
CA THR A 55 -4.41 -5.76 -4.39
C THR A 55 -5.47 -4.77 -4.89
N GLN A 56 -6.71 -5.24 -5.09
CA GLN A 56 -7.80 -4.38 -5.53
C GLN A 56 -8.07 -3.22 -4.55
N LYS A 57 -8.12 -3.48 -3.23
CA LYS A 57 -8.38 -2.44 -2.22
C LYS A 57 -7.31 -1.35 -2.25
N ILE A 58 -6.04 -1.75 -2.17
CA ILE A 58 -4.89 -0.83 -2.08
C ILE A 58 -4.83 0.06 -3.32
N PHE A 59 -4.83 -0.52 -4.53
CA PHE A 59 -4.71 0.25 -5.76
C PHE A 59 -5.96 1.10 -6.05
N ARG A 60 -7.16 0.65 -5.64
CA ARG A 60 -8.37 1.48 -5.71
C ARG A 60 -8.31 2.72 -4.80
N TRP A 61 -7.67 2.63 -3.64
CA TRP A 61 -7.46 3.81 -2.78
C TRP A 61 -6.34 4.71 -3.33
N LEU A 62 -5.31 4.10 -3.93
CA LEU A 62 -4.23 4.82 -4.58
C LEU A 62 -4.74 5.72 -5.73
N ASP A 63 -5.63 5.19 -6.57
CA ASP A 63 -6.14 5.87 -7.76
C ASP A 63 -7.15 6.98 -7.46
N LYS A 64 -7.79 6.96 -6.29
CA LYS A 64 -8.80 7.94 -5.90
C LYS A 64 -8.19 9.08 -5.10
N ASP A 65 -8.68 10.29 -5.34
CA ASP A 65 -8.34 11.50 -4.57
C ASP A 65 -9.41 11.87 -3.54
N THR A 66 -10.38 10.98 -3.29
CA THR A 66 -11.41 11.20 -2.28
C THR A 66 -10.80 11.21 -0.87
N PRO A 67 -11.32 12.02 0.09
CA PRO A 67 -10.79 12.09 1.45
C PRO A 67 -10.59 10.73 2.13
N ASP A 68 -11.57 9.82 1.99
CA ASP A 68 -11.51 8.44 2.51
C ASP A 68 -10.34 7.63 1.93
N ALA A 69 -10.08 7.76 0.64
CA ALA A 69 -8.98 7.05 -0.02
C ALA A 69 -7.61 7.59 0.42
N VAL A 70 -7.50 8.92 0.53
CA VAL A 70 -6.30 9.58 1.06
C VAL A 70 -6.07 9.17 2.50
N GLU A 71 -7.10 9.13 3.35
CA GLU A 71 -6.98 8.70 4.74
C GLU A 71 -6.46 7.26 4.85
N LYS A 72 -7.03 6.33 4.08
CA LYS A 72 -6.61 4.92 4.09
C LYS A 72 -5.17 4.74 3.61
N MET A 73 -4.75 5.45 2.56
CA MET A 73 -3.36 5.40 2.09
C MET A 73 -2.39 6.00 3.10
N GLN A 74 -2.79 7.05 3.82
CA GLN A 74 -1.97 7.66 4.86
C GLN A 74 -1.85 6.76 6.09
N ALA A 75 -2.94 6.09 6.48
CA ALA A 75 -2.92 5.11 7.56
C ALA A 75 -2.05 3.88 7.19
N LEU A 76 -2.02 3.48 5.91
CA LEU A 76 -1.21 2.38 5.42
C LEU A 76 0.29 2.72 5.25
N LEU A 77 0.64 4.01 5.34
CA LEU A 77 1.99 4.50 5.08
C LEU A 77 3.10 3.80 5.89
N PRO A 78 2.94 3.45 7.19
CA PRO A 78 3.95 2.71 7.93
C PRO A 78 4.28 1.34 7.31
N ALA A 79 3.28 0.61 6.81
CA ALA A 79 3.49 -0.66 6.13
C ALA A 79 4.14 -0.45 4.76
N ILE A 80 3.73 0.59 4.03
CA ILE A 80 4.32 0.95 2.73
C ILE A 80 5.81 1.30 2.88
N GLU A 81 6.17 2.17 3.83
CA GLU A 81 7.56 2.58 4.04
C GLU A 81 8.47 1.44 4.47
N LYS A 82 7.95 0.49 5.28
CA LYS A 82 8.72 -0.67 5.73
C LYS A 82 8.86 -1.74 4.63
N ALA A 83 7.87 -1.88 3.74
CA ALA A 83 7.85 -2.90 2.69
C ALA A 83 8.54 -2.45 1.38
N MET A 84 8.46 -1.16 1.05
CA MET A 84 8.89 -0.62 -0.25
C MET A 84 10.42 -0.59 -0.37
N PRO A 85 10.99 -0.85 -1.57
CA PRO A 85 12.43 -0.72 -1.81
C PRO A 85 12.98 0.65 -1.36
N PRO A 86 14.11 0.72 -0.65
CA PRO A 86 14.60 1.95 -0.03
C PRO A 86 14.76 3.14 -1.00
N LEU A 87 15.14 2.87 -2.25
CA LEU A 87 15.27 3.91 -3.29
C LEU A 87 13.92 4.54 -3.64
N LEU A 88 12.83 3.76 -3.65
CA LEU A 88 11.48 4.26 -3.91
C LEU A 88 10.94 5.02 -2.71
N VAL A 89 11.24 4.58 -1.48
CA VAL A 89 10.91 5.33 -0.25
C VAL A 89 11.58 6.70 -0.26
N ALA A 90 12.86 6.77 -0.64
CA ALA A 90 13.58 8.04 -0.75
C ALA A 90 12.99 8.98 -1.80
N ARG A 91 12.43 8.45 -2.90
CA ARG A 91 11.75 9.24 -3.95
C ARG A 91 10.32 9.64 -3.59
N MET A 92 9.68 8.89 -2.71
CA MET A 92 8.31 9.15 -2.24
C MET A 92 8.27 10.33 -1.26
N ARG A 93 9.31 10.50 -0.45
CA ARG A 93 9.43 11.54 0.57
C ARG A 93 9.76 12.90 -0.02
#